data_AF-A0A5C6D9Y0-F1
#
_entry.id   AF-A0A5C6D9Y0-F1
#
_cell.length_a   1.000
_cell.length_b   1.000
_cell.length_c   1.000
_cell.angle_alpha   90.00
_cell.angle_beta   90.00
_cell.angle_gamma   90.00
#
_symmetry.space_group_name_H-M   'P 1'
#
loop_
_entity.id
_entity.type
_entity.pdbx_description
1 polymer ?
#
loop_
_entity_poly.entity_id
_entity_poly.type
_entity_poly.pdbx_seq_one_letter_code
_entity_poly.pdbx_strand_id
1 'polypeptide(L)'
;MAEQVKLRSSYRNLSANEIQKMSYTKIFKIKECGFYGHSIIRHDYVLKEINNEKVVIDHATGLMWHQSGSTQGMNWEKANRWIKRLNTKGYAGHHDWRLPTVEEAASLLEPEKVHLFLPHDADAAEYYKLFQSDYPQERNQSPLLKDKRGRFIDPIFDKTQGWIWTGDSYQSPNAAWRVDYFSGLVDWDIYYYIFYFVRPVRTLE
;
A
#
# COMPACT_ATOMS: atom_id res chain seq x y z
N MET A 1 -28.04 -5.59 -4.65
CA MET A 1 -26.61 -5.36 -4.95
C MET A 1 -26.24 -4.12 -4.16
N ALA A 2 -25.28 -4.21 -3.23
CA ALA A 2 -24.78 -3.01 -2.56
C ALA A 2 -24.04 -2.15 -3.58
N GLU A 3 -24.11 -0.82 -3.44
CA GLU A 3 -23.39 0.11 -4.31
C GLU A 3 -21.88 -0.06 -4.11
N GLN A 4 -21.13 -0.25 -5.19
CA GLN A 4 -19.68 -0.40 -5.14
C GLN A 4 -19.00 0.95 -4.95
N VAL A 5 -17.97 0.99 -4.11
CA VAL A 5 -17.10 2.15 -3.94
C VAL A 5 -16.23 2.29 -5.19
N LYS A 6 -16.47 3.37 -5.94
CA LYS A 6 -15.69 3.66 -7.16
C LYS A 6 -14.45 4.46 -6.83
N LEU A 7 -13.30 3.78 -6.79
CA LEU A 7 -11.98 4.40 -6.68
C LEU A 7 -11.46 4.80 -8.06
N ARG A 8 -10.57 5.80 -8.11
CA ARG A 8 -9.92 6.21 -9.36
C ARG A 8 -8.98 5.10 -9.86
N SER A 9 -9.10 4.79 -11.15
CA SER A 9 -8.30 3.77 -11.85
C SER A 9 -7.25 4.33 -12.83
N SER A 10 -7.18 5.65 -13.01
CA SER A 10 -6.24 6.32 -13.93
C SER A 10 -5.20 7.15 -13.18
N TYR A 11 -3.92 7.02 -13.54
CA TYR A 11 -2.83 7.72 -12.87
C TYR A 11 -2.88 9.24 -13.07
N ARG A 12 -2.40 9.98 -12.05
CA ARG A 12 -2.30 11.43 -12.04
C ARG A 12 -0.97 11.89 -11.43
N ASN A 13 -0.62 13.13 -11.74
CA ASN A 13 0.40 13.87 -11.01
C ASN A 13 -0.30 14.65 -9.88
N LEU A 14 -0.05 14.26 -8.64
CA LEU A 14 -0.80 14.70 -7.46
C LEU A 14 0.08 15.46 -6.48
N SER A 15 -0.44 16.55 -5.93
CA SER A 15 0.12 17.28 -4.80
C SER A 15 -0.25 16.64 -3.45
N ALA A 16 0.50 16.97 -2.40
CA ALA A 16 0.17 16.51 -1.05
C ALA A 16 -1.22 17.01 -0.59
N ASN A 17 -1.60 18.22 -0.97
CA ASN A 17 -2.92 18.80 -0.66
C ASN A 17 -4.07 18.05 -1.34
N GLU A 18 -3.87 17.51 -2.55
CA GLU A 18 -4.88 16.68 -3.21
C GLU A 18 -5.00 15.31 -2.53
N ILE A 19 -3.86 14.70 -2.18
CA ILE A 19 -3.82 13.42 -1.46
C ILE A 19 -4.49 13.53 -0.07
N GLN A 20 -4.28 14.63 0.64
CA GLN A 20 -4.92 14.90 1.93
C GLN A 20 -6.44 15.14 1.84
N LYS A 21 -7.00 15.24 0.64
CA LYS A 21 -8.44 15.41 0.39
C LYS A 21 -9.08 14.17 -0.26
N MET A 22 -8.34 13.06 -0.32
CA MET A 22 -8.86 11.80 -0.85
C MET A 22 -10.11 11.35 -0.09
N SER A 23 -11.08 10.84 -0.84
CA SER A 23 -12.28 10.23 -0.26
C SER A 23 -11.95 8.89 0.40
N TYR A 24 -12.87 8.40 1.23
CA TYR A 24 -12.79 7.07 1.84
C TYR A 24 -11.55 6.80 2.71
N THR A 25 -10.90 7.86 3.19
CA THR A 25 -9.74 7.79 4.08
C THR A 25 -10.01 8.60 5.35
N LYS A 26 -9.76 8.02 6.52
CA LYS A 26 -9.70 8.75 7.79
C LYS A 26 -8.26 9.14 8.06
N ILE A 27 -7.98 10.43 7.97
CA ILE A 27 -6.67 11.00 8.28
C ILE A 27 -6.61 11.34 9.76
N PHE A 28 -5.58 10.86 10.47
CA PHE A 28 -5.35 11.21 11.87
C PHE A 28 -4.18 12.19 12.05
N LYS A 29 -3.25 12.26 11.09
CA LYS A 29 -2.15 13.23 11.13
C LYS A 29 -1.73 13.67 9.74
N ILE A 30 -1.72 14.98 9.50
CA ILE A 30 -1.23 15.59 8.25
C ILE A 30 0.28 15.83 8.35
N LYS A 31 1.00 15.67 7.23
CA LYS A 31 2.41 16.05 7.06
C LYS A 31 2.57 16.91 5.81
N GLU A 32 3.66 17.64 5.69
CA GLU A 32 3.99 18.35 4.44
C GLU A 32 4.09 17.38 3.24
N CYS A 33 4.64 16.19 3.44
CA CYS A 33 4.83 15.19 2.39
C CYS A 33 3.62 14.25 2.15
N GLY A 34 2.53 14.38 2.90
CA GLY A 34 1.44 13.41 2.86
C GLY A 34 0.64 13.35 4.16
N PHE A 35 0.31 12.15 4.64
CA PHE A 35 -0.45 11.98 5.88
C PHE A 35 -0.30 10.56 6.48
N TYR A 36 -0.71 10.41 7.74
CA TYR A 36 -1.02 9.12 8.33
C TYR A 36 -2.54 8.93 8.47
N GLY A 37 -3.04 7.77 8.04
CA GLY A 37 -4.47 7.48 7.99
C GLY A 37 -4.77 6.01 7.70
N HIS A 38 -6.05 5.69 7.62
CA HIS A 38 -6.52 4.38 7.20
C HIS A 38 -7.81 4.50 6.36
N SER A 39 -8.14 3.45 5.62
CA SER A 39 -9.37 3.34 4.84
C SER A 39 -10.60 3.29 5.76
N ILE A 40 -11.71 3.85 5.30
CA ILE A 40 -13.03 3.66 5.93
C ILE A 40 -13.94 2.73 5.12
N ILE A 41 -13.43 2.14 4.04
CA ILE A 41 -14.17 1.19 3.20
C ILE A 41 -14.36 -0.10 3.97
N ARG A 42 -15.57 -0.65 3.92
CA ARG A 42 -15.86 -2.00 4.41
C ARG A 42 -15.66 -2.96 3.25
N HIS A 43 -14.50 -3.58 3.20
CA HIS A 43 -14.13 -4.50 2.13
C HIS A 43 -14.90 -5.82 2.20
N ASP A 44 -15.08 -6.44 1.04
CA ASP A 44 -15.65 -7.77 0.89
C ASP A 44 -14.65 -8.62 0.10
N TYR A 45 -13.59 -9.02 0.80
CA TYR A 45 -12.47 -9.75 0.22
C TYR A 45 -12.76 -11.25 0.09
N VAL A 46 -12.52 -11.78 -1.10
CA VAL A 46 -12.59 -13.20 -1.42
C VAL A 46 -11.27 -13.65 -2.01
N LEU A 47 -10.59 -14.57 -1.31
CA LEU A 47 -9.41 -15.26 -1.84
C LEU A 47 -9.87 -16.27 -2.89
N LYS A 48 -9.28 -16.21 -4.08
CA LYS A 48 -9.48 -17.21 -5.13
C LYS A 48 -8.15 -17.71 -5.68
N GLU A 49 -8.20 -18.93 -6.18
CA GLU A 49 -7.13 -19.51 -6.98
C GLU A 49 -7.65 -19.69 -8.41
N ILE A 50 -6.98 -19.06 -9.37
CA ILE A 50 -7.33 -19.10 -10.79
C ILE A 50 -6.07 -19.50 -11.55
N ASN A 51 -6.13 -20.57 -12.34
CA ASN A 51 -4.96 -21.12 -13.03
C ASN A 51 -3.76 -21.38 -12.10
N ASN A 52 -4.01 -21.89 -10.89
CA ASN A 52 -3.02 -22.12 -9.82
C ASN A 52 -2.33 -20.84 -9.29
N GLU A 53 -2.91 -19.67 -9.55
CA GLU A 53 -2.40 -18.38 -9.10
C GLU A 53 -3.41 -17.70 -8.16
N LYS A 54 -2.91 -17.07 -7.09
CA LYS A 54 -3.74 -16.54 -6.00
C LYS A 54 -4.07 -15.07 -6.20
N VAL A 55 -5.37 -14.77 -6.23
CA VAL A 55 -5.91 -13.42 -6.32
C VAL A 55 -6.84 -13.13 -5.17
N VAL A 56 -6.95 -11.87 -4.78
CA VAL A 56 -7.98 -11.38 -3.86
C VAL A 56 -8.94 -10.52 -4.64
N ILE A 57 -10.21 -10.93 -4.69
CA ILE A 57 -11.29 -10.13 -5.25
C ILE A 57 -11.90 -9.30 -4.13
N ASP A 58 -12.06 -8.00 -4.34
CA ASP A 58 -12.79 -7.13 -3.44
C ASP A 58 -14.10 -6.70 -4.09
N HIS A 59 -15.22 -7.28 -3.63
CA HIS A 59 -16.54 -6.97 -4.18
C HIS A 59 -17.01 -5.56 -3.81
N ALA A 60 -16.46 -4.95 -2.76
CA ALA A 60 -16.81 -3.59 -2.34
C ALA A 60 -16.27 -2.53 -3.31
N THR A 61 -15.08 -2.74 -3.88
CA THR A 61 -14.43 -1.80 -4.81
C THR A 61 -14.47 -2.23 -6.27
N GLY A 62 -14.85 -3.49 -6.54
CA GLY A 62 -14.77 -4.06 -7.88
C GLY A 62 -13.33 -4.26 -8.35
N LEU A 63 -12.39 -4.46 -7.42
CA LEU A 63 -10.97 -4.64 -7.74
C LEU A 63 -10.56 -6.10 -7.56
N MET A 64 -9.57 -6.51 -8.35
CA MET A 64 -8.86 -7.77 -8.17
C MET A 64 -7.38 -7.48 -7.94
N TRP A 65 -6.84 -8.07 -6.89
CA TRP A 65 -5.49 -7.84 -6.41
C TRP A 65 -4.65 -9.10 -6.54
N HIS A 66 -3.38 -8.92 -6.89
CA HIS A 66 -2.41 -10.00 -6.75
C HIS A 66 -2.18 -10.28 -5.25
N GLN A 67 -2.55 -11.48 -4.79
CA GLN A 67 -2.62 -11.78 -3.35
C GLN A 67 -1.26 -11.63 -2.66
N SER A 68 -0.20 -12.06 -3.32
CA SER A 68 1.14 -12.06 -2.73
C SER A 68 2.02 -10.89 -3.15
N GLY A 69 1.56 -10.00 -4.04
CA GLY A 69 2.38 -9.09 -4.88
C GLY A 69 3.80 -9.60 -5.24
N SER A 70 4.79 -8.70 -5.27
CA SER A 70 6.20 -9.05 -5.47
C SER A 70 6.86 -9.62 -4.21
N THR A 71 7.77 -10.58 -4.38
CA THR A 71 8.53 -11.22 -3.29
C THR A 71 9.74 -10.41 -2.83
N GLN A 72 10.17 -9.43 -3.62
CA GLN A 72 11.30 -8.55 -3.33
C GLN A 72 10.92 -7.11 -3.62
N GLY A 73 11.51 -6.20 -2.86
CA GLY A 73 11.47 -4.77 -3.14
C GLY A 73 12.24 -4.46 -4.43
N MET A 74 11.71 -3.53 -5.23
CA MET A 74 12.28 -3.16 -6.51
C MET A 74 12.21 -1.65 -6.73
N ASN A 75 13.19 -1.12 -7.46
CA ASN A 75 13.13 0.27 -7.92
C ASN A 75 12.06 0.44 -9.00
N TRP A 76 11.74 1.68 -9.34
CA TRP A 76 10.66 2.02 -10.27
C TRP A 76 10.77 1.32 -11.64
N GLU A 77 11.96 1.29 -12.23
CA GLU A 77 12.18 0.66 -13.53
C GLU A 77 11.94 -0.86 -13.48
N LYS A 78 12.43 -1.51 -12.41
CA LYS A 78 12.17 -2.94 -12.18
C LYS A 78 10.68 -3.21 -11.90
N ALA A 79 9.98 -2.35 -11.17
CA ALA A 79 8.53 -2.43 -10.95
C ALA A 79 7.76 -2.46 -12.28
N ASN A 80 8.04 -1.49 -13.15
CA ASN A 80 7.41 -1.42 -14.46
C ASN A 80 7.74 -2.62 -15.35
N ARG A 81 8.99 -3.12 -15.33
CA ARG A 81 9.34 -4.36 -16.03
C ARG A 81 8.62 -5.58 -15.48
N TRP A 82 8.43 -5.64 -14.17
CA TRP A 82 7.74 -6.77 -13.54
C TRP A 82 6.25 -6.79 -13.91
N ILE A 83 5.56 -5.64 -13.88
CA ILE A 83 4.18 -5.53 -14.39
C ILE A 83 4.08 -5.98 -15.85
N LYS A 84 4.98 -5.51 -16.73
CA LYS A 84 5.00 -5.95 -18.13
C LYS A 84 5.13 -7.45 -18.28
N ARG A 85 6.04 -8.08 -17.51
CA ARG A 85 6.22 -9.54 -17.51
C ARG A 85 4.99 -10.28 -16.98
N LEU A 86 4.35 -9.76 -15.94
CA LEU A 86 3.12 -10.31 -15.37
C LEU A 86 2.02 -10.36 -16.43
N ASN A 87 1.85 -9.26 -17.16
CA ASN A 87 0.89 -9.17 -18.26
C ASN A 87 1.28 -10.03 -19.46
N THR A 88 2.56 -10.14 -19.83
CA THR A 88 2.96 -11.06 -20.92
C THR A 88 2.64 -12.52 -20.57
N LYS A 89 2.77 -12.91 -19.30
CA LYS A 89 2.46 -14.28 -18.85
C LYS A 89 0.96 -14.56 -18.72
N GLY A 90 0.13 -13.54 -18.60
CA GLY A 90 -1.31 -13.71 -18.39
C GLY A 90 -1.63 -14.21 -16.98
N TYR A 91 -1.09 -13.56 -15.94
CA TYR A 91 -1.31 -13.98 -14.55
C TYR A 91 -2.80 -14.10 -14.22
N ALA A 92 -3.23 -15.25 -13.69
CA ALA A 92 -4.60 -15.65 -13.43
C ALA A 92 -5.51 -15.58 -14.67
N GLY A 93 -4.93 -15.70 -15.88
CA GLY A 93 -5.63 -15.52 -17.15
C GLY A 93 -5.85 -14.06 -17.56
N HIS A 94 -5.18 -13.10 -16.92
CA HIS A 94 -5.39 -11.67 -17.13
C HIS A 94 -4.11 -10.94 -17.57
N HIS A 95 -4.26 -9.92 -18.42
CA HIS A 95 -3.17 -9.21 -19.10
C HIS A 95 -3.18 -7.69 -18.85
N ASP A 96 -4.05 -7.23 -17.96
CA ASP A 96 -4.37 -5.82 -17.65
C ASP A 96 -3.93 -5.42 -16.22
N TRP A 97 -3.01 -6.18 -15.61
CA TRP A 97 -2.46 -5.84 -14.30
C TRP A 97 -1.65 -4.56 -14.36
N ARG A 98 -1.78 -3.73 -13.32
CA ARG A 98 -1.10 -2.44 -13.22
C ARG A 98 -0.70 -2.11 -11.79
N LEU A 99 0.11 -1.07 -11.61
CA LEU A 99 0.30 -0.49 -10.27
C LEU A 99 -1.05 0.07 -9.78
N PRO A 100 -1.30 0.07 -8.46
CA PRO A 100 -2.47 0.74 -7.92
C PRO A 100 -2.32 2.25 -8.01
N THR A 101 -3.44 2.98 -8.08
CA THR A 101 -3.45 4.40 -7.73
C THR A 101 -3.25 4.57 -6.21
N VAL A 102 -2.98 5.79 -5.75
CA VAL A 102 -2.89 6.06 -4.30
C VAL A 102 -4.19 5.75 -3.59
N GLU A 103 -5.33 6.03 -4.22
CA GLU A 103 -6.65 5.72 -3.67
C GLU A 103 -6.85 4.21 -3.48
N GLU A 104 -6.49 3.41 -4.48
CA GLU A 104 -6.59 1.96 -4.41
C GLU A 104 -5.60 1.40 -3.38
N ALA A 105 -4.34 1.87 -3.36
CA ALA A 105 -3.34 1.41 -2.42
C ALA A 105 -3.70 1.77 -0.97
N ALA A 106 -4.16 3.00 -0.74
CA ALA A 106 -4.58 3.47 0.58
C ALA A 106 -5.89 2.82 1.04
N SER A 107 -6.75 2.35 0.12
CA SER A 107 -7.94 1.59 0.53
C SER A 107 -7.59 0.30 1.28
N LEU A 108 -6.43 -0.31 1.01
CA LEU A 108 -5.99 -1.51 1.72
C LEU A 108 -5.50 -1.23 3.16
N LEU A 109 -5.41 0.04 3.58
CA LEU A 109 -5.02 0.41 4.93
C LEU A 109 -6.15 0.11 5.91
N GLU A 110 -6.09 -1.05 6.54
CA GLU A 110 -7.06 -1.43 7.57
C GLU A 110 -6.92 -0.53 8.81
N PRO A 111 -8.02 -0.15 9.49
CA PRO A 111 -7.92 0.50 10.79
C PRO A 111 -7.13 -0.39 11.75
N GLU A 112 -6.24 0.23 12.53
CA GLU A 112 -5.52 -0.51 13.56
C GLU A 112 -6.52 -1.16 14.51
N LYS A 113 -6.43 -2.48 14.72
CA LYS A 113 -7.19 -3.14 15.80
C LYS A 113 -6.72 -2.71 17.19
N VAL A 114 -5.63 -1.94 17.28
CA VAL A 114 -5.04 -1.45 18.53
C VAL A 114 -5.73 -0.16 18.94
N HIS A 115 -6.98 -0.29 19.41
CA HIS A 115 -7.59 0.73 20.26
C HIS A 115 -7.28 0.48 21.75
N LEU A 116 -6.11 -0.10 22.04
CA LEU A 116 -5.64 -0.34 23.39
C LEU A 116 -4.17 0.09 23.44
N PHE A 117 -3.90 1.16 24.19
CA PHE A 117 -2.58 1.70 24.53
C PHE A 117 -1.97 2.73 23.56
N LEU A 118 -2.69 3.83 23.31
CA LEU A 118 -2.02 5.14 23.29
C LEU A 118 -2.68 6.00 24.37
N PRO A 119 -1.92 6.52 25.37
CA PRO A 119 -2.37 7.68 26.13
C PRO A 119 -2.69 8.78 25.11
N HIS A 120 -3.83 9.44 25.30
CA HIS A 120 -4.49 10.35 24.37
C HIS A 120 -3.69 11.64 24.04
N ASP A 121 -2.44 11.70 24.45
CA ASP A 121 -1.67 12.92 24.69
C ASP A 121 -0.14 12.71 24.51
N ALA A 122 0.32 11.52 24.10
CA ALA A 122 1.74 11.31 23.82
C ALA A 122 2.15 11.92 22.46
N ASP A 123 3.04 12.92 22.53
CA ASP A 123 3.72 13.53 21.39
C ASP A 123 4.38 12.45 20.52
N ALA A 124 4.13 12.49 19.21
CA ALA A 124 4.78 11.62 18.23
C ALA A 124 6.32 11.65 18.30
N ALA A 125 6.93 12.71 18.83
CA ALA A 125 8.35 12.79 19.09
C ALA A 125 8.81 11.90 20.26
N GLU A 126 7.96 11.66 21.28
CA GLU A 126 8.24 10.74 22.37
C GLU A 126 8.13 9.28 21.90
N TYR A 127 7.16 9.00 21.02
CA TYR A 127 7.09 7.76 20.25
C TYR A 127 8.38 7.53 19.46
N TYR A 128 8.85 8.50 18.67
CA TYR A 128 10.10 8.36 17.90
C TYR A 128 11.36 8.27 18.77
N LYS A 129 11.40 8.87 19.97
CA LYS A 129 12.52 8.73 20.91
C LYS A 129 12.68 7.30 21.42
N LEU A 130 11.58 6.58 21.65
CA LEU A 130 11.62 5.15 22.02
C LEU A 130 12.16 4.26 20.89
N PHE A 131 11.98 4.66 19.63
CA PHE A 131 12.51 3.89 18.49
C PHE A 131 13.94 4.27 18.09
N GLN A 132 14.39 5.51 18.37
CA GLN A 132 15.75 5.96 18.06
C GLN A 132 16.85 5.31 18.92
N SER A 133 16.54 4.83 20.14
CA SER A 133 17.51 4.09 20.96
C SER A 133 17.83 2.69 20.42
N ASP A 134 16.96 2.13 19.57
CA ASP A 134 17.10 0.80 19.00
C ASP A 134 17.34 0.81 17.49
N TYR A 135 17.62 1.97 16.85
CA TYR A 135 18.01 2.03 15.42
C TYR A 135 19.44 1.48 15.25
N PRO A 136 19.65 0.23 14.81
CA PRO A 136 20.99 -0.30 14.62
C PRO A 136 21.46 0.21 13.25
N GLN A 137 22.68 0.74 13.20
CA GLN A 137 23.40 1.14 11.98
C GLN A 137 23.77 -0.06 11.07
N GLU A 138 23.05 -1.19 11.14
CA GLU A 138 23.34 -2.39 10.37
C GLU A 138 22.24 -2.63 9.34
N ARG A 139 22.45 -2.03 8.17
CA ARG A 139 21.88 -2.52 6.91
C ARG A 139 22.35 -3.96 6.73
N ASN A 140 21.39 -4.88 6.72
CA ASN A 140 21.50 -6.31 6.44
C ASN A 140 21.39 -7.19 7.71
N GLN A 141 20.19 -7.75 7.86
CA GLN A 141 19.78 -8.77 8.83
C GLN A 141 19.55 -8.27 10.26
N SER A 142 18.35 -7.74 10.53
CA SER A 142 17.84 -7.65 11.91
C SER A 142 16.90 -8.84 12.20
N PRO A 143 17.21 -9.72 13.16
CA PRO A 143 16.38 -10.88 13.55
C PRO A 143 15.11 -10.51 14.35
N LEU A 144 14.85 -9.23 14.61
CA LEU A 144 13.82 -8.76 15.56
C LEU A 144 12.48 -8.33 14.90
N LEU A 145 12.29 -8.51 13.59
CA LEU A 145 11.05 -8.17 12.88
C LEU A 145 10.05 -9.34 12.73
N LYS A 146 10.27 -10.47 13.43
CA LYS A 146 9.52 -11.71 13.18
C LYS A 146 8.29 -11.98 14.07
N ASP A 147 7.96 -11.15 15.08
CA ASP A 147 6.81 -11.45 15.94
C ASP A 147 5.97 -10.21 16.30
N LYS A 148 4.65 -10.29 16.06
CA LYS A 148 3.56 -9.56 16.76
C LYS A 148 3.30 -8.06 16.57
N ARG A 149 3.53 -7.46 15.41
CA ARG A 149 2.83 -6.18 15.09
C ARG A 149 1.94 -6.36 13.88
N GLY A 150 0.63 -6.24 14.08
CA GLY A 150 -0.36 -6.30 13.00
C GLY A 150 -0.03 -5.23 11.97
N ARG A 151 0.05 -5.61 10.70
CA ARG A 151 0.09 -4.61 9.62
C ARG A 151 -1.31 -4.03 9.46
N PHE A 152 -1.38 -2.79 8.99
CA PHE A 152 -2.59 -2.11 8.53
C PHE A 152 -3.01 -2.69 7.17
N ILE A 153 -3.16 -4.01 7.07
CA ILE A 153 -3.65 -4.70 5.88
C ILE A 153 -4.33 -6.00 6.29
N ASP A 154 -5.39 -6.35 5.59
CA ASP A 154 -6.16 -7.57 5.89
C ASP A 154 -5.26 -8.83 5.80
N PRO A 155 -5.35 -9.77 6.76
CA PRO A 155 -4.57 -11.02 6.74
C PRO A 155 -4.74 -11.89 5.50
N ILE A 156 -5.76 -11.66 4.66
CA ILE A 156 -5.95 -12.34 3.37
C ILE A 156 -4.82 -12.03 2.39
N PHE A 157 -4.19 -10.87 2.52
CA PHE A 157 -3.03 -10.48 1.72
C PHE A 157 -1.74 -11.05 2.29
N ASP A 158 -0.81 -11.40 1.40
CA ASP A 158 0.53 -11.74 1.84
C ASP A 158 1.15 -10.53 2.54
N LYS A 159 1.75 -10.86 3.66
CA LYS A 159 2.18 -9.94 4.67
C LYS A 159 3.54 -9.34 4.33
N THR A 160 4.38 -9.98 3.53
CA THR A 160 5.78 -9.57 3.30
C THR A 160 5.94 -8.14 2.77
N GLN A 161 4.87 -7.55 2.24
CA GLN A 161 4.85 -6.23 1.64
C GLN A 161 4.52 -5.16 2.65
N GLY A 162 5.56 -4.54 3.19
CA GLY A 162 5.45 -3.40 4.09
C GLY A 162 5.08 -2.10 3.40
N TRP A 163 5.61 -1.89 2.21
CA TRP A 163 5.46 -0.64 1.45
C TRP A 163 5.29 -0.95 -0.03
N ILE A 164 4.34 -0.30 -0.69
CA ILE A 164 4.13 -0.48 -2.12
C ILE A 164 4.24 0.82 -2.92
N TRP A 165 4.78 0.70 -4.13
CA TRP A 165 4.69 1.75 -5.14
C TRP A 165 3.25 1.90 -5.65
N THR A 166 2.87 3.14 -5.93
CA THR A 166 1.67 3.48 -6.71
C THR A 166 2.06 3.98 -8.09
N GLY A 167 1.11 4.00 -9.03
CA GLY A 167 1.32 4.57 -10.36
C GLY A 167 1.21 6.09 -10.43
N ASP A 168 0.78 6.76 -9.35
CA ASP A 168 0.64 8.22 -9.32
C ASP A 168 1.97 8.90 -9.01
N SER A 169 2.28 9.95 -9.75
CA SER A 169 3.48 10.76 -9.53
C SER A 169 3.24 11.89 -8.53
N TYR A 170 4.31 12.32 -7.85
CA TYR A 170 4.29 13.50 -6.99
C TYR A 170 5.03 14.65 -7.67
N GLN A 171 4.33 15.69 -8.14
CA GLN A 171 4.75 17.03 -8.61
C GLN A 171 6.15 17.19 -9.25
N SER A 172 6.74 16.09 -9.70
CA SER A 172 8.14 15.90 -10.05
C SER A 172 8.17 14.69 -10.98
N PRO A 173 8.97 14.75 -12.05
CA PRO A 173 9.03 13.67 -13.04
C PRO A 173 9.62 12.38 -12.46
N ASN A 174 10.33 12.46 -11.33
CA ASN A 174 11.15 11.37 -10.79
C ASN A 174 10.67 10.86 -9.42
N ALA A 175 9.40 11.10 -9.07
CA ALA A 175 8.82 10.68 -7.82
C ALA A 175 7.43 10.07 -8.01
N ALA A 176 7.13 9.07 -7.19
CA ALA A 176 5.78 8.50 -7.08
C ALA A 176 5.33 8.42 -5.63
N TRP A 177 4.02 8.40 -5.47
CA TRP A 177 3.40 8.12 -4.20
C TRP A 177 3.57 6.65 -3.81
N ARG A 178 3.63 6.41 -2.50
CA ARG A 178 3.75 5.10 -1.88
C ARG A 178 2.84 5.00 -0.67
N VAL A 179 2.55 3.77 -0.27
CA VAL A 179 1.74 3.47 0.92
C VAL A 179 2.50 2.52 1.83
N ASP A 180 2.53 2.83 3.13
CA ASP A 180 3.15 2.08 4.21
C ASP A 180 2.11 1.36 5.08
N TYR A 181 2.07 0.04 4.97
CA TYR A 181 1.17 -0.82 5.74
C TYR A 181 1.69 -1.15 7.15
N PHE A 182 2.88 -0.68 7.56
CA PHE A 182 3.34 -0.78 8.95
C PHE A 182 2.85 0.37 9.81
N SER A 183 2.68 1.57 9.22
CA SER A 183 2.42 2.80 9.98
C SER A 183 1.16 3.55 9.57
N GLY A 184 0.52 3.18 8.45
CA GLY A 184 -0.58 3.97 7.90
C GLY A 184 -0.13 5.20 7.10
N LEU A 185 1.16 5.32 6.78
CA LEU A 185 1.72 6.48 6.08
C LEU A 185 1.42 6.41 4.57
N VAL A 186 0.88 7.51 4.05
CA VAL A 186 0.77 7.79 2.62
C VAL A 186 1.65 9.00 2.34
N ASP A 187 2.73 8.79 1.59
CA ASP A 187 3.72 9.81 1.22
C ASP A 187 4.31 9.51 -0.17
N TRP A 188 5.33 10.25 -0.58
CA TRP A 188 5.99 10.07 -1.87
C TRP A 188 7.49 9.87 -1.70
N ASP A 189 8.11 9.27 -2.72
CA ASP A 189 9.56 9.11 -2.78
C ASP A 189 10.10 9.13 -4.21
N ILE A 190 11.41 9.34 -4.34
CA ILE A 190 12.13 9.42 -5.62
C ILE A 190 12.53 8.02 -6.13
N TYR A 191 12.57 7.85 -7.45
CA TYR A 191 12.74 6.53 -8.09
C TYR A 191 14.10 5.83 -7.87
N TYR A 192 15.15 6.57 -7.53
CA TYR A 192 16.53 6.14 -7.81
C TYR A 192 17.21 5.33 -6.70
N TYR A 193 16.83 5.51 -5.44
CA TYR A 193 17.63 4.98 -4.31
C TYR A 193 16.90 3.99 -3.42
N ILE A 194 15.65 3.62 -3.74
CA ILE A 194 14.80 2.87 -2.80
C ILE A 194 14.06 1.72 -3.49
N PHE A 195 13.90 0.62 -2.75
CA PHE A 195 13.27 -0.63 -3.16
C PHE A 195 11.94 -0.78 -2.44
N TYR A 196 10.82 -0.59 -3.15
CA TYR A 196 9.48 -0.86 -2.61
C TYR A 196 8.88 -2.07 -3.29
N PHE A 197 7.93 -2.71 -2.62
CA PHE A 197 7.22 -3.84 -3.19
C PHE A 197 6.18 -3.35 -4.21
N VAL A 198 5.64 -4.28 -4.98
CA VAL A 198 4.59 -4.02 -5.93
C VAL A 198 3.44 -4.97 -5.65
N ARG A 199 2.24 -4.43 -5.48
CA ARG A 199 1.00 -5.20 -5.41
C ARG A 199 0.10 -4.82 -6.58
N PRO A 200 0.15 -5.57 -7.69
CA PRO A 200 -0.68 -5.29 -8.85
C PRO A 200 -2.15 -5.34 -8.53
N VAL A 201 -2.89 -4.47 -9.22
CA VAL A 201 -4.34 -4.44 -9.21
C VAL A 201 -4.86 -4.42 -10.65
N ARG A 202 -6.07 -4.92 -10.83
CA ARG A 202 -6.89 -4.74 -12.03
C ARG A 202 -8.33 -4.46 -11.62
N THR A 203 -9.10 -3.87 -12.53
CA THR A 203 -10.53 -3.61 -12.34
C THR A 203 -11.34 -4.80 -12.84
N LEU A 204 -12.37 -5.20 -12.11
CA LEU A 204 -13.35 -6.18 -12.58
C LEU A 204 -14.31 -5.46 -13.55
N GLU A 205 -14.52 -6.06 -14.72
CA GLU A 205 -15.56 -5.64 -15.66
C GLU A 205 -16.94 -6.11 -15.22
#